data_AF-C5ZZN2-F1
#
_entry.id   AF-C5ZZN2-F1
#
_cell.length_a   1.000
_cell.length_b   1.000
_cell.length_c   1.000
_cell.angle_alpha   90.00
_cell.angle_beta   90.00
_cell.angle_gamma   90.00
#
_symmetry.space_group_name_H-M   'P 1'
#
loop_
_entity.id
_entity.type
_entity.pdbx_description
1 polymer ?
#
loop_
_entity_poly.entity_id
_entity_poly.type
_entity_poly.pdbx_seq_one_letter_code
_entity_poly.pdbx_strand_id
1 'polypeptide(L)'
;MVSFYVSLVQVMCAHYIPDTNKVNLSVKELSVCSGGSYTRVWRALKTLDNDLHLIAFDGGTIWFRPDMFETLRVGPDELVTARRRGNSVGGGHG
;
A
#
# COMPACT_ATOMS: atom_id res chain seq x y z
N MET A 1 -8.89 -12.24 -11.93
CA MET A 1 -7.59 -11.55 -12.13
C MET A 1 -7.60 -10.34 -11.23
N VAL A 2 -6.86 -10.34 -10.11
CA VAL A 2 -6.78 -9.14 -9.26
C VAL A 2 -6.05 -8.07 -10.07
N SER A 3 -6.64 -6.87 -10.17
CA SER A 3 -6.02 -5.76 -10.89
C SER A 3 -4.66 -5.43 -10.26
N PHE A 4 -3.63 -5.20 -11.08
CA PHE A 4 -2.28 -4.88 -10.60
C PHE A 4 -2.27 -3.73 -9.57
N TYR A 5 -3.16 -2.75 -9.74
CA TYR A 5 -3.35 -1.65 -8.79
C TYR A 5 -3.79 -2.12 -7.41
N VAL A 6 -4.69 -3.11 -7.33
CA VAL A 6 -5.16 -3.68 -6.06
C VAL A 6 -4.02 -4.42 -5.37
N SER A 7 -3.25 -5.23 -6.10
CA SER A 7 -2.08 -5.91 -5.53
C SER A 7 -1.01 -4.92 -5.04
N LEU A 8 -0.76 -3.84 -5.79
CA LEU A 8 0.17 -2.80 -5.40
C LEU A 8 -0.29 -2.10 -4.10
N VAL A 9 -1.55 -1.68 -4.05
CA VAL A 9 -2.13 -1.03 -2.86
C VAL A 9 -2.10 -1.96 -1.65
N GLN A 10 -2.41 -3.25 -1.82
CA GLN A 10 -2.33 -4.23 -0.72
C GLN A 10 -0.92 -4.32 -0.14
N VAL A 11 0.11 -4.39 -0.99
CA VAL A 11 1.51 -4.38 -0.53
C VAL A 11 1.84 -3.07 0.19
N MET A 12 1.43 -1.93 -0.36
CA MET A 12 1.66 -0.63 0.28
C MET A 12 1.00 -0.55 1.67
N CYS A 13 -0.25 -1.01 1.79
CA CYS A 13 -0.97 -1.12 3.06
C CYS A 13 -0.26 -2.07 4.05
N ALA A 14 0.25 -3.21 3.56
CA ALA A 14 0.99 -4.17 4.36
C ALA A 14 2.34 -3.62 4.88
N HIS A 15 2.84 -2.51 4.34
CA HIS A 15 4.06 -1.83 4.78
C HIS A 15 3.81 -0.39 5.25
N TYR A 16 2.57 -0.06 5.57
CA TYR A 16 2.16 1.25 6.06
C TYR A 16 2.67 1.55 7.47
N ILE A 17 3.08 2.80 7.70
CA ILE A 17 3.44 3.38 8.99
C ILE A 17 2.37 4.43 9.35
N PRO A 18 1.46 4.12 10.30
CA PRO A 18 0.34 5.00 10.65
C PRO A 18 0.78 6.35 11.22
N ASP A 19 1.85 6.41 12.01
CA ASP A 19 2.31 7.67 12.63
C ASP A 19 2.75 8.74 11.62
N THR A 20 3.18 8.32 10.42
CA THR A 20 3.74 9.22 9.40
C THR A 20 2.95 9.19 8.09
N ASN A 21 1.87 8.41 8.03
CA ASN A 21 1.13 8.06 6.83
C ASN A 21 2.00 7.53 5.67
N LYS A 22 3.20 7.01 5.96
CA LYS A 22 4.20 6.63 4.95
C LYS A 22 4.14 5.14 4.64
N VAL A 23 4.48 4.77 3.41
CA VAL A 23 4.78 3.38 3.04
C VAL A 23 6.28 3.12 3.26
N ASN A 24 6.60 2.12 4.07
CA ASN A 24 7.98 1.73 4.40
C ASN A 24 8.60 0.81 3.34
N LEU A 25 8.47 1.18 2.06
CA LEU A 25 9.09 0.50 0.94
C LEU A 25 9.50 1.50 -0.13
N SER A 26 10.64 1.25 -0.74
CA SER A 26 11.04 1.91 -1.98
C SER A 26 10.25 1.37 -3.17
N VAL A 27 10.26 2.11 -4.30
CA VAL A 27 9.66 1.65 -5.56
C VAL A 27 10.27 0.33 -6.04
N LYS A 28 11.57 0.14 -5.80
CA LYS A 28 12.26 -1.10 -6.17
C LYS A 28 11.74 -2.28 -5.37
N GLU A 29 11.58 -2.12 -4.06
CA GLU A 29 11.02 -3.19 -3.22
C GLU A 29 9.55 -3.45 -3.55
N LEU A 30 8.75 -2.40 -3.81
CA LEU A 30 7.38 -2.56 -4.29
C LEU A 30 7.31 -3.36 -5.59
N SER A 31 8.25 -3.18 -6.51
CA SER A 31 8.31 -3.98 -7.76
C SER A 31 8.51 -5.47 -7.48
N VAL A 32 9.41 -5.80 -6.55
CA VAL A 32 9.66 -7.18 -6.14
C VAL A 32 8.44 -7.76 -5.43
N CYS A 33 7.89 -7.05 -4.45
CA CYS A 33 6.78 -7.53 -3.63
C CYS A 33 5.44 -7.63 -4.38
N SER A 34 5.20 -6.76 -5.37
CA SER A 34 3.98 -6.78 -6.19
C SER A 34 4.08 -7.69 -7.42
N GLY A 35 5.27 -8.26 -7.69
CA GLY A 35 5.53 -9.04 -8.92
C GLY A 35 5.47 -8.20 -10.20
N GLY A 36 5.60 -6.88 -10.09
CA GLY A 36 5.58 -5.93 -11.20
C GLY A 36 6.99 -5.51 -11.64
N SER A 37 7.14 -5.05 -12.89
CA SER A 37 8.37 -4.36 -13.28
C SER A 37 8.46 -2.97 -12.61
N TYR A 38 9.68 -2.50 -12.36
CA TYR A 38 9.92 -1.17 -11.79
C TYR A 38 9.16 -0.07 -12.56
N THR A 39 9.23 -0.08 -13.90
CA THR A 39 8.55 0.90 -14.76
C THR A 39 7.03 0.85 -14.61
N ARG A 40 6.46 -0.36 -14.41
CA ARG A 40 5.02 -0.53 -14.23
C ARG A 40 4.56 -0.02 -12.87
N VAL A 41 5.31 -0.32 -11.79
CA VAL A 41 5.04 0.23 -10.46
C VAL A 41 5.17 1.75 -10.47
N TRP A 42 6.24 2.28 -11.06
CA TRP A 42 6.46 3.73 -11.15
C TRP A 42 5.30 4.44 -11.84
N ARG A 43 4.84 3.93 -12.98
CA ARG A 43 3.66 4.47 -13.69
C ARG A 43 2.40 4.38 -12.85
N ALA A 44 2.18 3.25 -12.18
CA ALA A 44 1.02 3.10 -11.30
C ALA A 44 1.05 4.08 -10.13
N LEU A 45 2.20 4.29 -9.49
CA LEU A 45 2.38 5.30 -8.44
C LEU A 45 2.08 6.71 -8.97
N LYS A 46 2.56 7.05 -10.17
CA LYS A 46 2.24 8.34 -10.78
C LYS A 46 0.75 8.52 -11.03
N THR A 47 0.03 7.49 -11.47
CA THR A 47 -1.43 7.55 -11.62
C THR A 47 -2.16 7.68 -10.28
N LEU A 48 -1.75 6.91 -9.27
CA LEU A 48 -2.32 7.02 -7.92
C LEU A 48 -2.12 8.42 -7.30
N ASP A 49 -1.01 9.10 -7.63
CA ASP A 49 -0.66 10.43 -7.15
C ASP A 49 -1.36 11.56 -7.94
N ASN A 50 -1.29 11.51 -9.28
CA ASN A 50 -1.68 12.62 -10.15
C ASN A 50 -3.12 12.52 -10.65
N ASP A 51 -3.60 11.31 -10.95
CA ASP A 51 -4.94 11.12 -11.52
C ASP A 51 -5.98 10.85 -10.43
N LEU A 52 -5.62 10.02 -9.44
CA LEU A 52 -6.57 9.58 -8.40
C LEU A 52 -6.39 10.31 -7.07
N HIS A 53 -5.29 11.04 -6.89
CA HIS A 53 -4.98 11.76 -5.65
C HIS A 53 -5.13 10.92 -4.37
N LEU A 54 -4.80 9.63 -4.43
CA LEU A 54 -4.88 8.69 -3.30
C LEU A 54 -3.57 8.64 -2.52
N ILE A 55 -2.47 8.97 -3.16
CA ILE A 55 -1.14 9.00 -2.54
C ILE A 55 -0.46 10.34 -2.80
N ALA A 56 0.57 10.63 -2.03
CA ALA A 56 1.62 11.56 -2.42
C ALA A 56 2.87 10.76 -2.76
N PHE A 57 3.49 11.04 -3.90
CA PHE A 57 4.72 10.37 -4.33
C PHE A 57 5.80 11.40 -4.70
N ASP A 58 6.76 11.59 -3.79
CA ASP A 58 7.82 12.58 -3.93
C ASP A 58 9.18 12.01 -3.48
N GLY A 59 10.23 12.30 -4.25
CA GLY A 59 11.60 11.89 -3.92
C GLY A 59 11.80 10.37 -3.74
N GLY A 60 10.91 9.53 -4.28
CA GLY A 60 10.94 8.08 -4.08
C GLY A 60 10.28 7.60 -2.78
N THR A 61 9.74 8.53 -1.98
CA THR A 61 8.94 8.25 -0.79
C THR A 61 7.45 8.33 -1.13
N ILE A 62 6.66 7.46 -0.51
CA ILE A 62 5.22 7.34 -0.76
C ILE A 62 4.46 7.54 0.53
N TRP A 63 3.41 8.37 0.50
CA TRP A 63 2.50 8.58 1.60
C TRP A 63 1.06 8.34 1.16
N PHE A 64 0.23 7.78 2.03
CA PHE A 64 -1.20 7.73 1.79
C PHE A 64 -1.84 9.08 2.10
N ARG A 65 -2.71 9.54 1.21
CA ARG A 65 -3.55 10.71 1.47
C ARG A 65 -4.76 10.29 2.31
N PRO A 66 -5.30 11.19 3.15
CA PRO A 66 -6.51 10.94 3.93
C PRO A 66 -7.69 10.45 3.05
N ASP A 67 -7.85 11.04 1.87
CA ASP A 67 -8.89 10.72 0.88
C ASP A 67 -8.90 9.24 0.47
N MET A 68 -7.76 8.57 0.54
CA MET A 68 -7.67 7.13 0.26
C MET A 68 -8.44 6.29 1.27
N PHE A 69 -8.32 6.63 2.56
CA PHE A 69 -9.01 5.92 3.63
C PHE A 69 -10.52 6.15 3.55
N GLU A 70 -10.94 7.35 3.15
CA GLU A 70 -12.34 7.67 2.88
C GLU A 70 -12.87 6.87 1.67
N THR A 71 -12.10 6.84 0.57
CA THR A 71 -12.45 6.09 -0.65
C THR A 71 -12.54 4.59 -0.39
N LEU A 72 -11.65 4.04 0.43
CA LEU A 72 -11.66 2.63 0.81
C LEU A 72 -12.69 2.33 1.91
N ARG A 73 -13.23 3.35 2.59
CA ARG A 73 -14.04 3.24 3.82
C ARG A 73 -13.32 2.43 4.91
N VAL A 74 -12.00 2.47 4.93
CA VAL A 74 -11.17 1.73 5.89
C VAL A 74 -10.31 2.76 6.61
N GLY A 75 -10.49 2.88 7.93
CA GLY A 75 -9.68 3.76 8.75
C GLY A 75 -8.22 3.27 8.87
N PRO A 76 -7.26 4.16 9.18
CA PRO A 76 -5.86 3.77 9.42
C PRO A 76 -5.72 2.66 10.48
N ASP A 77 -6.55 2.70 11.52
CA ASP A 77 -6.58 1.72 12.61
C ASP A 77 -7.10 0.34 12.15
N GLU A 78 -8.09 0.34 11.25
CA GLU A 78 -8.60 -0.87 10.61
C GLU A 78 -7.55 -1.52 9.71
N LEU A 79 -6.68 -0.75 9.05
CA LEU A 79 -5.55 -1.28 8.27
C LEU A 79 -4.47 -1.89 9.16
N VAL A 80 -4.17 -1.26 10.30
CA VAL A 80 -3.27 -1.84 11.32
C VAL A 80 -3.85 -3.15 11.86
N THR A 81 -5.14 -3.18 12.14
CA THR A 81 -5.86 -4.37 12.61
C THR A 81 -5.91 -5.47 11.55
N ALA A 82 -6.18 -5.12 10.29
CA ALA A 82 -6.16 -6.04 9.15
C ALA A 82 -4.76 -6.61 8.91
N ARG A 83 -3.70 -5.79 9.06
CA ARG A 83 -2.30 -6.25 9.00
C ARG A 83 -2.01 -7.26 10.11
N ARG A 84 -2.44 -7.00 11.35
CA ARG A 84 -2.28 -7.95 12.45
C ARG A 84 -3.03 -9.25 12.21
N ARG A 85 -4.26 -9.20 11.67
CA ARG A 85 -5.02 -10.40 11.29
C ARG A 85 -4.37 -11.18 10.14
N GLY A 86 -3.85 -10.49 9.13
CA GLY A 86 -3.12 -11.12 8.02
C GLY A 86 -1.83 -11.81 8.45
N ASN A 87 -1.21 -11.34 9.54
CA ASN A 87 -0.04 -11.98 10.17
C ASN A 87 -0.41 -12.99 11.26
N SER A 88 -1.70 -13.20 11.56
CA SER A 88 -2.21 -14.18 12.53
C SER A 88 -2.60 -15.51 11.86
N VAL A 89 -1.91 -15.89 10.79
CA VAL A 89 -1.86 -17.28 10.30
C VAL A 89 -0.64 -17.97 10.91
N GLY A 90 -0.69 -18.15 12.23
CA GLY A 90 0.36 -18.81 12.99
C GLY A 90 0.05 -18.88 14.48
N GLY A 91 -0.69 -19.91 14.88
CA GLY A 91 -0.81 -20.30 16.29
C GLY A 91 -2.18 -20.87 16.66
N GLY A 92 -2.26 -22.21 16.75
CA GLY A 92 -3.38 -22.90 17.41
C GLY A 92 -3.88 -24.17 16.73
N HIS A 93 -3.00 -25.15 16.47
CA HIS A 93 -3.39 -26.57 16.48
C HIS A 93 -2.82 -27.14 17.77
N GLY A 94 -3.69 -27.69 18.63
CA GLY A 94 -3.32 -28.36 19.89
C GLY A 94 -3.74 -27.60 21.13
#